data_AF-A0A357K649-F1
#
_entry.id   AF-A0A357K649-F1
#
_cell.length_a   1.000
_cell.length_b   1.000
_cell.length_c   1.000
_cell.angle_alpha   90.00
_cell.angle_beta   90.00
_cell.angle_gamma   90.00
#
_symmetry.space_group_name_H-M   'P 1'
#
loop_
_entity.id
_entity.type
_entity.pdbx_description
1 polymer ?
#
loop_
_entity_poly.entity_id
_entity_poly.type
_entity_poly.pdbx_seq_one_letter_code
_entity_poly.pdbx_strand_id
1 'polypeptide(L)'
;MGHSSRRAFLQKLIATGGTLGLSPWTLKSMLAQKPNAARPRSVGPGSATMLSTWNHGMEANAAGFFALQQGGNAMDMIEAGARIVEADATGLSVGIGGLPDRDGHVTLDACCMDHTGNAGSVCFVQGVL
;
A
#
# COMPACT_ATOMS: atom_id res chain seq x y z
N MET A 1 -18.89 4.30 -31.00
CA MET A 1 -17.80 5.17 -30.54
C MET A 1 -16.47 4.47 -30.80
N GLY A 2 -15.67 4.97 -31.73
CA GLY A 2 -14.51 4.25 -32.27
C GLY A 2 -13.39 4.10 -31.24
N HIS A 3 -12.94 2.86 -31.02
CA HIS A 3 -11.78 2.57 -30.19
C HIS A 3 -10.51 3.18 -30.82
N SER A 4 -10.05 4.31 -30.26
CA SER A 4 -8.77 4.91 -30.64
C SER A 4 -7.64 3.98 -30.19
N SER A 5 -6.94 3.36 -31.13
CA SER A 5 -5.78 2.52 -30.82
C SER A 5 -4.60 3.38 -30.36
N ARG A 6 -3.71 2.83 -29.52
CA ARG A 6 -2.47 3.52 -29.08
C ARG A 6 -1.69 4.10 -30.28
N ARG A 7 -1.69 3.40 -31.42
CA ARG A 7 -1.04 3.84 -32.65
C ARG A 7 -1.67 5.11 -33.23
N ALA A 8 -3.01 5.20 -33.24
CA ALA A 8 -3.73 6.36 -33.73
C ALA A 8 -3.51 7.60 -32.85
N PHE A 9 -3.41 7.41 -31.52
CA PHE A 9 -3.06 8.49 -30.59
C PHE A 9 -1.65 9.03 -30.84
N LEU A 10 -0.66 8.14 -31.00
CA LEU A 10 0.74 8.53 -31.25
C LEU A 10 0.92 9.26 -32.59
N GLN A 11 0.19 8.85 -33.64
CA GLN A 11 0.22 9.53 -34.93
C GLN A 11 -0.35 10.95 -34.84
N LYS A 12 -1.43 11.15 -34.07
CA LYS A 12 -2.00 12.48 -33.83
C LYS A 12 -1.03 13.37 -33.06
N LEU A 13 -0.33 12.82 -32.05
CA LEU A 13 0.69 13.54 -31.28
C LEU A 13 1.88 14.01 -32.12
N ILE A 14 2.34 13.18 -33.07
CA ILE A 14 3.40 13.56 -34.02
C ILE A 14 2.92 14.69 -34.95
N ALA A 15 1.68 14.60 -35.43
CA ALA A 15 1.09 15.62 -36.29
C ALA A 15 0.90 16.97 -35.57
N THR A 16 0.54 16.97 -34.28
CA THR A 16 0.42 18.18 -33.47
C THR A 16 1.78 18.70 -33.00
N GLY A 17 2.77 17.84 -32.75
CA GLY A 17 4.12 18.27 -32.36
C GLY A 17 4.84 19.13 -33.40
N GLY A 18 4.50 18.96 -34.69
CA GLY A 18 5.01 19.79 -35.77
C GLY A 18 4.59 21.27 -35.69
N THR A 19 3.46 21.60 -35.04
CA THR A 19 3.01 22.99 -34.89
C THR A 19 3.77 23.76 -33.80
N LEU A 20 4.49 23.05 -32.92
CA LEU A 20 5.31 23.60 -31.85
C LEU A 20 6.81 23.67 -32.22
N GLY A 21 7.17 23.47 -33.50
CA GLY A 21 8.55 23.53 -33.97
C GLY A 21 9.44 22.37 -33.49
N LEU A 22 8.86 21.35 -32.87
CA LEU A 22 9.58 20.17 -32.43
C LEU A 22 9.76 19.23 -33.62
N SER A 23 11.02 18.94 -33.96
CA SER A 23 11.31 18.05 -35.07
C SER A 23 10.68 16.65 -34.83
N PRO A 24 10.20 15.96 -35.88
CA PRO A 24 9.64 14.62 -35.75
C PRO A 24 10.63 13.62 -35.11
N TRP A 25 11.93 13.87 -35.28
CA TRP A 25 12.99 13.06 -34.69
C TRP A 25 13.12 13.27 -33.17
N THR A 26 13.00 14.52 -32.71
CA THR A 26 12.98 14.88 -31.28
C THR A 26 11.78 14.26 -30.57
N LEU A 27 10.58 14.38 -31.15
CA LEU A 27 9.37 13.74 -30.62
C LEU A 27 9.49 12.21 -30.59
N LYS A 28 10.01 11.61 -31.67
CA LYS A 28 10.20 10.16 -31.72
C LYS A 28 11.22 9.68 -30.68
N SER A 29 12.27 10.45 -30.42
CA SER A 29 13.26 10.16 -29.37
C SER A 29 12.64 10.25 -27.98
N MET A 30 11.86 11.30 -27.69
CA MET A 30 11.14 11.45 -26.41
C MET A 30 10.10 10.36 -26.20
N LEU A 31 9.36 9.97 -27.24
CA LEU A 31 8.38 8.87 -27.19
C LEU A 31 9.03 7.48 -27.14
N ALA A 32 10.24 7.33 -27.68
CA ALA A 32 11.01 6.09 -27.65
C ALA A 32 11.82 5.94 -26.36
N GLN A 33 11.90 6.97 -25.51
CA GLN A 33 12.39 6.80 -24.15
C GLN A 33 11.44 5.85 -23.44
N LYS A 34 11.88 4.58 -23.32
CA LYS A 34 11.24 3.62 -22.43
C LYS A 34 11.17 4.30 -21.06
N PRO A 35 10.00 4.33 -20.39
CA PRO A 35 9.95 4.75 -19.01
C PRO A 35 11.02 3.93 -18.28
N ASN A 36 11.94 4.62 -17.61
CA ASN A 36 12.95 3.96 -16.82
C ASN A 36 12.18 3.26 -15.71
N ALA A 37 11.84 1.99 -15.91
CA ALA A 37 11.21 1.17 -14.88
C ALA A 37 12.21 1.20 -13.73
N ALA A 38 11.87 1.93 -12.68
CA ALA A 38 12.72 2.07 -11.52
C ALA A 38 13.05 0.64 -11.08
N ARG A 39 14.31 0.24 -11.25
CA ARG A 39 14.76 -1.04 -10.69
C ARG A 39 14.45 -0.96 -9.20
N PRO A 40 13.87 -2.02 -8.59
CA PRO A 40 13.72 -2.04 -7.15
C PRO A 40 15.10 -1.74 -6.56
N ARG A 41 15.21 -0.62 -5.84
CA ARG A 41 16.45 -0.27 -5.16
C ARG A 41 16.78 -1.46 -4.27
N SER A 42 17.98 -2.01 -4.41
CA SER A 42 18.45 -3.04 -3.48
C SER A 42 18.42 -2.41 -2.09
N VAL A 43 17.51 -2.89 -1.28
CA VAL A 43 17.37 -2.49 0.11
C VAL A 43 18.66 -2.92 0.80
N GLY A 44 19.50 -1.95 1.17
CA GLY A 44 20.80 -2.22 1.78
C GLY A 44 20.63 -2.91 3.15
N PRO A 45 21.66 -3.60 3.65
CA PRO A 45 21.67 -4.11 5.02
C PRO A 45 21.33 -2.97 6.01
N GLY A 46 20.36 -3.18 6.89
CA GLY A 46 19.94 -2.20 7.90
C GLY A 46 18.71 -1.34 7.55
N SER A 47 18.09 -1.54 6.40
CA SER A 47 16.78 -0.91 6.11
C SER A 47 15.64 -1.69 6.77
N ALA A 48 14.74 -0.96 7.45
CA ALA A 48 13.51 -1.51 7.97
C ALA A 48 12.67 -2.14 6.84
N THR A 49 12.06 -3.27 7.13
CA THR A 49 11.17 -4.00 6.22
C THR A 49 9.93 -4.42 6.99
N MET A 50 8.76 -4.24 6.39
CA MET A 50 7.47 -4.60 6.97
C MET A 50 6.64 -5.35 5.93
N LEU A 51 5.97 -6.41 6.37
CA LEU A 51 5.09 -7.23 5.56
C LEU A 51 3.77 -7.39 6.29
N SER A 52 2.69 -7.32 5.53
CA SER A 52 1.33 -7.46 6.02
C SER A 52 0.52 -8.26 5.00
N THR A 53 -0.56 -8.85 5.48
CA THR A 53 -1.45 -9.67 4.64
C THR A 53 -2.47 -8.80 3.92
N TRP A 54 -2.88 -9.25 2.73
CA TRP A 54 -3.98 -8.69 1.93
C TRP A 54 -3.75 -7.25 1.43
N ASN A 55 -4.80 -6.65 0.86
CA ASN A 55 -4.78 -5.33 0.25
C ASN A 55 -4.75 -4.19 1.28
N HIS A 56 -5.51 -4.30 2.38
CA HIS A 56 -5.48 -3.33 3.49
C HIS A 56 -4.09 -3.29 4.16
N GLY A 57 -3.28 -4.32 3.95
CA GLY A 57 -1.87 -4.34 4.34
C GLY A 57 -1.05 -3.17 3.76
N MET A 58 -1.44 -2.61 2.62
CA MET A 58 -0.78 -1.43 2.06
C MET A 58 -0.92 -0.20 2.96
N GLU A 59 -2.11 0.03 3.50
CA GLU A 59 -2.39 1.14 4.43
C GLU A 59 -1.75 0.86 5.79
N ALA A 60 -1.82 -0.38 6.27
CA ALA A 60 -1.13 -0.82 7.49
C ALA A 60 0.39 -0.57 7.42
N ASN A 61 1.02 -0.92 6.29
CA ASN A 61 2.45 -0.70 6.10
C ASN A 61 2.78 0.79 6.04
N ALA A 62 1.95 1.61 5.40
CA ALA A 62 2.15 3.05 5.38
C ALA A 62 2.11 3.65 6.79
N ALA A 63 1.16 3.23 7.62
CA ALA A 63 1.08 3.62 9.03
C ALA A 63 2.29 3.15 9.84
N GLY A 64 2.75 1.90 9.64
CA GLY A 64 3.93 1.39 10.31
C GLY A 64 5.20 2.15 9.94
N PHE A 65 5.42 2.45 8.66
CA PHE A 65 6.55 3.28 8.23
C PHE A 65 6.44 4.73 8.73
N PHE A 66 5.23 5.27 8.90
CA PHE A 66 5.05 6.56 9.55
C PHE A 66 5.48 6.51 11.02
N ALA A 67 5.09 5.47 11.77
CA ALA A 67 5.54 5.28 13.16
C ALA A 67 7.07 5.18 13.27
N LEU A 68 7.72 4.45 12.35
CA LEU A 68 9.18 4.40 12.27
C LEU A 68 9.82 5.78 12.04
N GLN A 69 9.23 6.61 11.17
CA GLN A 69 9.71 7.98 10.94
C GLN A 69 9.63 8.86 12.17
N GLN A 70 8.69 8.58 13.09
CA GLN A 70 8.59 9.28 14.38
C GLN A 70 9.60 8.78 15.43
N GLY A 71 10.51 7.86 15.05
CA GLY A 71 11.50 7.27 15.96
C GLY A 71 11.01 6.03 16.68
N GLY A 72 9.88 5.45 16.27
CA GLY A 72 9.39 4.18 16.78
C GLY A 72 10.27 2.99 16.36
N ASN A 73 10.06 1.86 17.02
CA ASN A 73 10.71 0.59 16.74
C ASN A 73 9.77 -0.37 15.97
N ALA A 74 10.23 -1.59 15.68
CA ALA A 74 9.45 -2.58 14.91
C ALA A 74 8.09 -2.94 15.54
N MET A 75 8.00 -2.95 16.88
CA MET A 75 6.76 -3.17 17.60
C MET A 75 5.77 -2.02 17.37
N ASP A 76 6.25 -0.78 17.46
CA ASP A 76 5.43 0.42 17.20
C ASP A 76 4.93 0.43 15.75
N MET A 77 5.74 -0.04 14.80
CA MET A 77 5.34 -0.17 13.39
C MET A 77 4.16 -1.13 13.21
N ILE A 78 4.23 -2.34 13.79
CA ILE A 78 3.17 -3.34 13.64
C ILE A 78 1.90 -2.96 14.40
N GLU A 79 2.02 -2.33 15.58
CA GLU A 79 0.88 -1.83 16.35
C GLU A 79 0.15 -0.72 15.59
N ALA A 80 0.89 0.26 15.05
CA ALA A 80 0.30 1.33 14.25
C ALA A 80 -0.41 0.79 12.99
N GLY A 81 0.18 -0.21 12.34
CA GLY A 81 -0.42 -0.87 11.19
C GLY A 81 -1.72 -1.61 11.53
N ALA A 82 -1.73 -2.40 12.60
CA ALA A 82 -2.91 -3.13 13.06
C ALA A 82 -4.06 -2.20 13.43
N ARG A 83 -3.78 -1.14 14.20
CA ARG A 83 -4.79 -0.18 14.67
C ARG A 83 -5.58 0.50 13.56
N ILE A 84 -4.91 0.87 12.46
CA ILE A 84 -5.60 1.51 11.32
C ILE A 84 -6.60 0.53 10.68
N VAL A 85 -6.23 -0.74 10.55
CA VAL A 85 -7.11 -1.78 9.98
C VAL A 85 -8.23 -2.11 10.94
N GLU A 86 -7.97 -2.18 12.26
CA GLU A 86 -9.00 -2.43 13.26
C GLU A 86 -10.03 -1.30 13.37
N ALA A 87 -9.60 -0.05 13.15
CA ALA A 87 -10.46 1.12 13.21
C ALA A 87 -11.31 1.34 11.95
N ASP A 88 -11.04 0.63 10.85
CA ASP A 88 -11.80 0.74 9.61
C ASP A 88 -13.12 -0.05 9.69
N ALA A 89 -14.22 0.67 9.95
CA ALA A 89 -15.56 0.08 9.99
C ALA A 89 -16.07 -0.45 8.63
N THR A 90 -15.40 -0.11 7.52
CA THR A 90 -15.74 -0.66 6.20
C THR A 90 -15.09 -2.02 5.96
N GLY A 91 -14.03 -2.33 6.70
CA GLY A 91 -13.36 -3.63 6.72
C GLY A 91 -14.16 -4.66 7.51
N LEU A 92 -14.56 -5.75 6.85
CA LEU A 92 -15.46 -6.74 7.44
C LEU A 92 -14.75 -7.92 8.14
N SER A 93 -13.42 -7.93 8.17
CA SER A 93 -12.64 -9.08 8.67
C SER A 93 -11.80 -8.79 9.91
N VAL A 94 -11.66 -7.53 10.32
CA VAL A 94 -10.76 -7.12 11.41
C VAL A 94 -11.39 -5.96 12.17
N GLY A 95 -11.33 -5.99 13.51
CA GLY A 95 -11.73 -4.89 14.39
C GLY A 95 -13.20 -4.49 14.30
N ILE A 96 -13.48 -3.19 14.29
CA ILE A 96 -14.82 -2.61 14.54
C ILE A 96 -15.86 -3.00 13.50
N GLY A 97 -15.44 -3.21 12.25
CA GLY A 97 -16.31 -3.62 11.15
C GLY A 97 -16.46 -5.15 11.02
N GLY A 98 -15.77 -5.93 11.86
CA GLY A 98 -15.74 -7.38 11.81
C GLY A 98 -17.14 -8.01 11.79
N LEU A 99 -17.33 -9.01 10.92
CA LEU A 99 -18.57 -9.79 10.92
C LEU A 99 -18.76 -10.52 12.25
N PRO A 100 -19.98 -10.54 12.80
CA PRO A 100 -20.26 -11.21 14.07
C PRO A 100 -20.23 -12.73 13.93
N ASP A 101 -20.16 -13.40 15.08
CA ASP A 101 -20.45 -14.82 15.21
C ASP A 101 -21.93 -15.14 14.91
N ARG A 102 -22.28 -16.44 15.00
CA ARG A 102 -23.64 -16.93 14.71
C ARG A 102 -24.72 -16.34 15.63
N ASP A 103 -24.33 -15.87 16.81
CA ASP A 103 -25.22 -15.35 17.85
C ASP A 103 -25.31 -13.81 17.77
N GLY A 104 -24.60 -13.19 16.81
CA GLY A 104 -24.65 -11.76 16.52
C GLY A 104 -23.62 -10.94 17.28
N HIS A 105 -22.62 -11.57 17.90
CA HIS A 105 -21.57 -10.90 18.67
C HIS A 105 -20.29 -10.74 17.85
N VAL A 106 -19.75 -9.51 17.81
CA VAL A 106 -18.41 -9.27 17.27
C VAL A 106 -17.40 -9.56 18.38
N THR A 107 -16.64 -10.65 18.22
CA THR A 107 -15.60 -11.08 19.15
C THR A 107 -14.25 -11.07 18.46
N LEU A 108 -13.25 -10.45 19.08
CA LEU A 108 -11.96 -10.21 18.46
C LEU A 108 -10.86 -11.07 19.11
N ASP A 109 -9.90 -11.47 18.27
CA ASP A 109 -8.71 -12.22 18.64
C ASP A 109 -7.48 -11.45 18.13
N ALA A 110 -6.47 -11.26 18.98
CA ALA A 110 -5.24 -10.60 18.61
C ALA A 110 -4.06 -11.11 19.45
N CYS A 111 -2.88 -11.15 18.86
CA CYS A 111 -1.64 -11.45 19.57
C CYS A 111 -0.48 -10.64 19.00
N CYS A 112 0.54 -10.42 19.83
CA CYS A 112 1.74 -9.70 19.44
C CYS A 112 2.97 -10.25 20.17
N MET A 113 4.14 -10.00 19.59
CA MET A 113 5.43 -10.44 20.12
C MET A 113 6.51 -9.44 19.73
N ASP A 114 7.37 -9.08 20.67
CA ASP A 114 8.53 -8.22 20.42
C ASP A 114 9.81 -9.03 20.15
N HIS A 115 10.86 -8.31 19.75
CA HIS A 115 12.17 -8.86 19.43
C HIS A 115 12.94 -9.46 20.63
N THR A 116 12.51 -9.20 21.86
CA THR A 116 13.13 -9.74 23.08
C THR A 116 12.44 -11.01 23.59
N GLY A 117 11.36 -11.42 22.93
CA GLY A 117 10.57 -12.59 23.31
C GLY A 117 9.42 -12.29 24.26
N ASN A 118 9.13 -11.01 24.55
CA ASN A 118 7.88 -10.67 25.25
C ASN A 118 6.71 -10.86 24.29
N ALA A 119 5.61 -11.43 24.79
CA ALA A 119 4.42 -11.69 24.00
C ALA A 119 3.13 -11.47 24.81
N GLY A 120 2.05 -11.14 24.10
CA GLY A 120 0.72 -10.94 24.66
C GLY A 120 -0.36 -11.43 23.69
N SER A 121 -1.52 -11.80 24.24
CA SER A 121 -2.64 -12.31 23.44
C SER A 121 -3.97 -12.05 24.14
N VAL A 122 -5.02 -11.85 23.35
CA VAL A 122 -6.42 -11.81 23.75
C VAL A 122 -7.24 -12.68 22.80
N CYS A 123 -8.32 -13.27 23.31
CA CYS A 123 -9.22 -14.08 22.52
C CYS A 123 -10.66 -13.90 23.00
N PHE A 124 -11.60 -13.90 22.06
CA PHE A 124 -13.04 -13.82 22.29
C PHE A 124 -13.45 -12.57 23.09
N VAL A 125 -12.76 -11.44 22.88
CA VAL A 125 -13.02 -10.18 23.59
C VAL A 125 -14.05 -9.33 22.84
N GLN A 126 -14.82 -8.54 23.59
CA GLN A 126 -15.83 -7.62 23.06
C GLN A 126 -15.67 -6.24 23.69
N GLY A 127 -16.18 -5.21 23.00
CA GLY A 127 -16.25 -3.85 23.55
C GLY A 127 -14.90 -3.15 23.69
N VAL A 128 -13.92 -3.53 22.85
CA VAL A 128 -12.57 -2.97 22.86
C VAL A 128 -12.23 -2.40 21.49
N LEU A 129 -11.90 -1.12 21.48
CA LEU A 129 -11.25 -0.35 20.40
C LEU A 129 -10.64 0.92 21.01
#